data_AF-A0A2G4SHI6-F1
#
_entry.id   AF-A0A2G4SHI6-F1
#
_cell.length_a   1.000
_cell.length_b   1.000
_cell.length_c   1.000
_cell.angle_alpha   90.00
_cell.angle_beta   90.00
_cell.angle_gamma   90.00
#
_symmetry.space_group_name_H-M   'P 1'
#
loop_
_entity.id
_entity.type
_entity.pdbx_description
1 polymer ?
#
loop_
_entity_poly.entity_id
_entity_poly.type
_entity_poly.pdbx_seq_one_letter_code
_entity_poly.pdbx_strand_id
1 'polypeptide(L)'
;MKMTGSFTLVKTPGKKISLEQYGHTCPKCKSIESVRLTRSERRWILFNKCISSINRVRYECSSCNWKNEQLPQPNLPFELDDPYCLTSPSTPSTPSSHRLSSAY
;
A
#
# COMPACT_ATOMS: atom_id res chain seq x y z
N MET A 1 52.77 16.63 6.74
CA MET A 1 52.41 15.21 6.58
C MET A 1 50.96 15.14 6.13
N LYS A 2 50.67 14.66 4.90
CA LYS A 2 49.29 14.47 4.43
C LYS A 2 48.72 13.23 5.12
N MET A 3 47.74 13.42 6.00
CA MET A 3 46.98 12.33 6.57
C MET A 3 46.01 11.84 5.48
N THR A 4 46.45 10.89 4.66
CA THR A 4 45.58 10.22 3.69
C THR A 4 44.65 9.31 4.48
N GLY A 5 43.59 9.89 5.03
CA GLY A 5 42.56 9.16 5.76
C GLY A 5 41.89 8.17 4.82
N SER A 6 42.10 6.87 5.05
CA SER A 6 41.36 5.82 4.37
C SER A 6 39.89 5.93 4.78
N PHE A 7 39.01 6.22 3.83
CA PHE A 7 37.57 6.26 4.07
C PHE A 7 36.94 4.96 3.57
N THR A 8 36.31 4.22 4.48
CA THR A 8 35.59 3.00 4.15
C THR A 8 34.13 3.32 3.89
N LEU A 9 33.68 3.19 2.64
CA LEU A 9 32.28 3.34 2.27
C LEU A 9 31.61 1.96 2.30
N VAL A 10 30.90 1.65 3.38
CA VAL A 10 30.25 0.34 3.57
C VAL A 10 28.77 0.47 3.23
N LYS A 11 28.34 -0.13 2.12
CA LYS A 11 26.92 -0.31 1.81
C LYS A 11 26.41 -1.50 2.61
N THR A 12 25.71 -1.25 3.71
CA THR A 12 25.02 -2.34 4.44
C THR A 12 23.97 -2.98 3.53
N PRO A 13 23.96 -4.32 3.35
CA PRO A 13 22.94 -4.99 2.58
C PRO A 13 21.57 -4.68 3.18
N GLY A 14 20.66 -4.16 2.35
CA GLY A 14 19.34 -3.78 2.80
C GLY A 14 18.57 -5.01 3.29
N LYS A 15 17.89 -4.89 4.44
CA LYS A 15 17.05 -5.96 4.96
C LYS A 15 15.69 -5.90 4.28
N LYS A 16 15.16 -7.05 3.89
CA LYS A 16 13.78 -7.19 3.41
C LYS A 16 13.04 -8.16 4.32
N ILE A 17 11.84 -7.79 4.73
CA ILE A 17 11.01 -8.55 5.65
C ILE A 17 9.64 -8.68 5.00
N SER A 18 9.18 -9.90 4.76
CA SER A 18 7.79 -10.15 4.35
C SER A 18 6.86 -9.91 5.53
N LEU A 19 5.84 -9.09 5.33
CA LEU A 19 4.83 -8.75 6.35
C LEU A 19 3.60 -9.65 6.28
N GLU A 20 3.48 -10.44 5.23
CA GLU A 20 2.37 -11.36 4.97
C GLU A 20 2.87 -12.79 4.85
N GLN A 21 2.05 -13.73 5.32
CA GLN A 21 2.33 -15.16 5.24
C GLN A 21 1.97 -15.72 3.85
N TYR A 22 0.87 -15.25 3.28
CA TYR A 22 0.39 -15.66 1.96
C TYR A 22 0.93 -14.75 0.85
N GLY A 23 1.17 -15.32 -0.32
CA GLY A 23 1.59 -14.59 -1.51
C GLY A 23 0.45 -14.38 -2.49
N HIS A 24 0.57 -13.33 -3.29
CA HIS A 24 -0.36 -12.97 -4.35
C HIS A 24 0.24 -13.29 -5.72
N THR A 25 -0.61 -13.46 -6.72
CA THR A 25 -0.17 -13.64 -8.11
C THR A 25 0.38 -12.33 -8.67
N CYS A 26 1.54 -12.38 -9.32
CA CYS A 26 2.12 -11.18 -9.92
C CYS A 26 1.32 -10.72 -11.16
N PRO A 27 0.90 -9.46 -11.25
CA PRO A 27 0.20 -8.97 -12.44
C PRO A 27 1.10 -8.91 -13.68
N LYS A 28 2.43 -8.83 -13.48
CA LYS A 28 3.41 -8.68 -14.57
C LYS A 28 3.87 -10.02 -15.13
N CYS A 29 4.34 -10.93 -14.28
CA CYS A 29 4.87 -12.23 -14.72
C CYS A 29 3.93 -13.41 -14.48
N LYS A 30 2.74 -13.18 -13.91
CA LYS A 30 1.73 -14.21 -13.59
C LYS A 30 2.21 -15.33 -12.66
N SER A 31 3.37 -15.16 -12.03
CA SER A 31 3.89 -16.11 -11.05
C SER A 31 2.99 -16.12 -9.82
N ILE A 32 2.47 -17.30 -9.50
CA ILE A 32 1.61 -17.56 -8.34
C ILE A 32 2.41 -17.33 -7.06
N GLU A 33 1.75 -16.81 -6.01
CA GLU A 33 2.32 -16.58 -4.67
C GLU A 33 3.64 -15.79 -4.60
N SER A 34 3.97 -15.06 -5.67
CA SER A 34 5.26 -14.39 -5.82
C SER A 34 5.27 -12.95 -5.30
N VAL A 35 4.10 -12.30 -5.20
CA VAL A 35 3.96 -10.93 -4.71
C VAL A 35 3.64 -10.97 -3.22
N ARG A 36 4.43 -10.28 -2.40
CA ARG A 36 4.16 -10.15 -0.96
C ARG A 36 4.37 -8.73 -0.50
N LEU A 37 3.59 -8.29 0.48
CA LEU A 37 3.86 -7.04 1.17
C LEU A 37 5.22 -7.14 1.89
N THR A 38 6.16 -6.31 1.47
CA THR A 38 7.55 -6.38 1.92
C THR A 38 7.98 -5.05 2.50
N ARG A 39 8.48 -5.08 3.74
CA ARG A 39 9.22 -3.97 4.34
C ARG A 39 10.68 -4.06 3.93
N SER A 40 11.17 -3.02 3.28
CA SER A 40 12.57 -2.88 2.88
C SER A 40 13.24 -1.77 3.70
N GLU A 41 14.37 -2.11 4.32
CA GLU A 41 15.18 -1.19 5.12
C GLU A 41 16.56 -1.02 4.46
N ARG A 42 16.96 0.22 4.21
CA ARG A 42 18.29 0.55 3.68
C ARG A 42 18.92 1.64 4.53
N ARG A 43 20.14 1.40 5.00
CA ARG A 43 20.93 2.39 5.72
C ARG A 43 22.19 2.72 4.93
N TRP A 44 22.58 3.98 4.96
CA TRP A 44 23.84 4.49 4.41
C TRP A 44 24.70 4.94 5.58
N ILE A 45 25.85 4.29 5.74
CA ILE A 45 26.79 4.56 6.81
C ILE A 45 28.08 5.09 6.19
N LEU A 46 28.56 6.24 6.66
CA LEU A 46 29.83 6.83 6.26
C LEU A 46 30.54 7.30 7.53
N PHE A 47 31.84 6.99 7.67
CA PHE A 47 32.62 7.32 8.87
C PHE A 47 31.95 6.90 10.18
N ASN A 48 31.38 5.69 10.21
CA ASN A 48 30.60 5.16 11.34
C ASN A 48 29.37 6.00 11.73
N LYS A 49 28.98 6.98 10.90
CA LYS A 49 27.80 7.81 11.08
C LYS A 49 26.71 7.39 10.09
N CYS A 50 25.51 7.16 10.59
CA CYS A 50 24.35 6.92 9.72
C CYS A 50 23.96 8.23 9.04
N ILE A 51 24.12 8.30 7.72
CA ILE A 51 23.76 9.48 6.91
C ILE A 51 22.28 9.42 6.51
N SER A 52 21.78 8.22 6.20
CA SER A 52 20.41 8.06 5.73
C SER A 52 19.87 6.69 6.11
N SER A 53 18.60 6.65 6.51
CA SER A 53 17.83 5.43 6.68
C SER A 53 16.53 5.54 5.87
N ILE A 54 16.32 4.62 4.96
CA ILE A 54 15.11 4.54 4.12
C ILE A 54 14.38 3.27 4.50
N ASN A 55 13.15 3.43 4.99
CA ASN A 55 12.22 2.34 5.22
C ASN A 55 11.05 2.49 4.25
N ARG A 56 10.73 1.43 3.50
CA ARG A 56 9.60 1.42 2.56
C ARG A 56 8.84 0.12 2.67
N VAL A 57 7.52 0.21 2.79
CA VAL A 57 6.60 -0.92 2.77
C VAL A 57 5.87 -0.89 1.43
N ARG A 58 5.96 -1.98 0.67
CA ARG A 58 5.29 -2.09 -0.63
C ARG A 58 5.20 -3.55 -1.05
N TYR A 59 4.29 -3.86 -1.96
CA TYR A 59 4.24 -5.15 -2.61
C TYR A 59 5.46 -5.32 -3.51
N GLU A 60 6.11 -6.48 -3.44
CA GLU A 60 7.24 -6.84 -4.28
C GLU A 60 7.09 -8.27 -4.80
N CYS A 61 7.29 -8.47 -6.11
CA CYS A 61 7.35 -9.79 -6.73
C CYS A 61 8.78 -10.36 -6.61
N SER A 62 8.91 -11.55 -6.04
CA SER A 62 10.19 -12.28 -5.94
C SER A 62 10.76 -12.69 -7.31
N SER A 63 9.88 -12.99 -8.28
CA SER A 63 10.29 -13.51 -9.60
C SER A 63 10.73 -12.42 -10.57
N CYS A 64 9.99 -11.31 -10.67
CA CYS A 64 10.26 -10.26 -11.69
C CYS A 64 10.58 -8.87 -11.11
N ASN A 65 10.74 -8.75 -9.79
CA ASN A 65 11.02 -7.49 -9.09
C ASN A 65 9.98 -6.37 -9.31
N TRP A 66 8.78 -6.71 -9.77
CA TRP A 66 7.66 -5.78 -9.83
C TRP A 66 7.33 -5.25 -8.44
N LYS A 67 7.02 -3.95 -8.33
CA LYS A 67 6.81 -3.24 -7.07
C LYS A 67 5.65 -2.29 -7.17
N ASN A 68 4.79 -2.24 -6.15
CA ASN A 68 3.71 -1.27 -6.06
C ASN A 68 3.33 -0.98 -4.61
N GLU A 69 2.85 0.23 -4.34
CA GLU A 69 2.41 0.62 -2.99
C GLU A 69 1.11 -0.08 -2.60
N GLN A 70 0.24 -0.32 -3.57
CA GLN A 70 -1.03 -1.01 -3.39
C GLN A 70 -0.99 -2.42 -4.00
N LEU A 71 -1.78 -3.33 -3.41
CA LEU A 71 -1.99 -4.65 -4.00
C LEU A 71 -2.70 -4.42 -5.34
N PRO A 72 -2.21 -5.01 -6.45
CA PRO A 72 -2.93 -4.92 -7.70
C PRO A 72 -4.26 -5.65 -7.49
N GLN A 73 -5.37 -4.93 -7.65
CA GLN A 73 -6.68 -5.54 -7.60
C GLN A 73 -6.72 -6.60 -8.71
N PRO A 74 -7.27 -7.80 -8.44
CA PRO A 74 -7.64 -8.69 -9.53
C PRO A 74 -8.52 -7.86 -10.47
N ASN A 75 -8.30 -7.96 -11.79
CA ASN A 75 -9.20 -7.39 -12.78
C ASN A 75 -10.53 -8.13 -12.66
N LEU A 76 -11.30 -7.83 -11.61
CA LEU A 76 -12.71 -8.15 -11.58
C LEU A 76 -13.31 -7.25 -12.65
N PRO A 77 -14.02 -7.82 -13.64
CA PRO A 77 -14.83 -7.01 -14.51
C PRO A 77 -15.72 -6.15 -13.60
N PHE A 78 -15.73 -4.86 -13.91
CA PHE A 78 -16.41 -3.81 -13.18
C PHE A 78 -17.92 -4.02 -13.35
N GLU A 79 -18.52 -5.00 -12.67
CA GLU A 79 -19.96 -5.13 -12.45
C GLU A 79 -20.19 -5.98 -11.18
N LEU A 80 -20.24 -5.29 -10.05
CA LEU A 80 -21.18 -5.66 -9.01
C LEU A 80 -22.01 -4.39 -8.78
N ASP A 81 -23.05 -4.21 -9.60
CA ASP A 81 -24.22 -3.46 -9.17
C ASP A 81 -24.72 -4.14 -7.91
N ASP A 82 -24.29 -3.63 -6.76
CA ASP A 82 -24.73 -4.09 -5.45
C ASP A 82 -25.92 -3.20 -5.04
N PRO A 83 -27.19 -3.66 -5.17
CA PRO A 83 -28.36 -2.87 -4.84
C PRO A 83 -28.57 -2.65 -3.32
N TYR A 84 -27.62 -3.06 -2.47
CA TYR A 84 -27.77 -2.97 -1.01
C TYR A 84 -27.10 -1.75 -0.35
N CYS A 85 -26.60 -0.78 -1.13
CA CYS A 85 -26.17 0.52 -0.59
C CYS A 85 -27.32 1.54 -0.49
N LEU A 86 -28.40 1.21 0.22
CA LEU A 86 -29.38 2.21 0.68
C LEU A 86 -29.88 1.85 2.08
N THR A 87 -29.14 2.22 3.12
CA THR A 87 -29.71 2.65 4.42
C THR A 87 -28.64 3.26 5.31
N SER A 88 -28.30 4.53 5.03
CA SER A 88 -27.89 5.43 6.12
C SER A 88 -29.17 6.04 6.69
N PRO A 89 -29.42 6.00 8.01
CA PRO A 89 -30.60 6.62 8.60
C PRO A 89 -30.44 8.15 8.53
N SER A 90 -31.17 8.77 7.61
CA SER A 90 -31.30 10.22 7.52
C SER A 90 -32.01 10.76 8.76
N THR A 91 -31.36 11.72 9.43
CA THR A 91 -31.94 12.62 10.43
C THR A 91 -33.36 13.10 10.05
N PRO A 92 -34.32 13.14 10.98
CA PRO A 92 -35.66 13.64 10.69
C PRO A 92 -35.62 15.17 10.57
N SER A 93 -35.80 15.69 9.36
CA SER A 93 -36.18 17.08 9.12
C SER A 93 -37.70 17.21 9.26
N THR A 94 -38.10 18.08 10.18
CA THR A 94 -39.46 18.46 10.55
C THR A 94 -40.30 18.85 9.31
N PRO A 95 -41.55 18.37 9.15
CA PRO A 95 -42.39 18.82 8.05
C PRO A 95 -42.98 20.20 8.32
N SER A 96 -42.66 21.15 7.44
CA SER A 96 -43.34 22.44 7.33
C SER A 96 -44.76 22.22 6.81
N SER A 97 -45.74 22.56 7.63
CA SER A 97 -47.17 22.32 7.35
C SER A 97 -47.73 23.46 6.48
N HIS A 98 -47.92 23.19 5.18
CA HIS A 98 -48.73 24.02 4.29
C HIS A 98 -50.02 23.29 3.89
N ARG A 99 -51.08 23.69 4.59
CA ARG A 99 -52.46 23.96 4.15
C ARG A 99 -53.08 23.26 2.91
N LEU A 100 -54.28 22.74 3.20
CA LEU A 100 -55.60 22.89 2.52
C LEU A 100 -56.18 21.74 1.67
N SER A 101 -57.36 21.30 2.15
CA SER A 101 -58.63 21.10 1.43
C SER A 101 -59.06 19.71 0.94
N SER A 102 -60.14 19.25 1.60
CA SER A 102 -61.46 18.88 1.04
C SER A 102 -61.81 17.42 0.73
N ALA A 103 -63.01 17.09 1.24
CA ALA A 103 -64.02 16.12 0.79
C ALA A 103 -63.66 14.64 0.97
N TYR A 104 -64.49 13.79 1.59
CA TYR A 104 -65.96 13.72 1.70
C TYR A 104 -66.41 13.31 3.10
#